data_AF-A0A067C8I3-F1
#
_entry.id   AF-A0A067C8I3-F1
#
_cell.length_a   1.000
_cell.length_b   1.000
_cell.length_c   1.000
_cell.angle_alpha   90.00
_cell.angle_beta   90.00
_cell.angle_gamma   90.00
#
_symmetry.space_group_name_H-M   'P 1'
#
loop_
_entity.id
_entity.type
_entity.pdbx_description
1 polymer ?
#
loop_
_entity_poly.entity_id
_entity_poly.type
_entity_poly.pdbx_seq_one_letter_code
_entity_poly.pdbx_strand_id
1 'polypeptide(L)'
;MAQRAVATVLYQVVLFASPQFYSFPWKPLLNRLVGDTYPVAVAHFAPHHATRANLALHFVCLLVQLSGNFCFLTLLDMTVTGSRARPFSLATALLWSVYLVLGATTAPIWCNVAAVASIVAAYAAAPVLLQQPTALTLVPLVLYVLVALSYAILARGLPRVLPAVLVALFLAVLQSGWTYLASLPPAPMDVAIPSAIGFGSVLALLAALPNPAVPTVLFGALVGRSLGIWTRQPLLTMYCYGYFGALLQGLAHRLVNEQATLLALEDEESLKKVRYEYAHVTYFPTLLFEGIYKAASRPRHTKKAA
;
A
#
# COMPACT_ATOMS: atom_id res chain seq x y z
N MET A 1 24.61 -20.92 -9.45
CA MET A 1 24.46 -19.79 -8.50
C MET A 1 24.05 -18.50 -9.20
N ALA A 2 24.72 -18.07 -10.27
CA ALA A 2 24.38 -16.84 -11.00
C ALA A 2 22.92 -16.77 -11.52
N GLN A 3 22.40 -17.83 -12.14
CA GLN A 3 21.01 -17.85 -12.63
C GLN A 3 19.96 -17.66 -11.52
N ARG A 4 20.21 -18.23 -10.32
CA ARG A 4 19.33 -18.04 -9.16
C ARG A 4 19.37 -16.59 -8.67
N ALA A 5 20.53 -15.96 -8.68
CA ALA A 5 20.67 -14.55 -8.32
C ALA A 5 19.94 -13.62 -9.30
N VAL A 6 20.05 -13.86 -10.61
CA VAL A 6 19.35 -13.09 -11.65
C VAL A 6 17.83 -13.20 -11.48
N ALA A 7 17.30 -14.42 -11.29
CA ALA A 7 15.87 -14.63 -11.09
C ALA A 7 15.35 -13.89 -9.85
N THR A 8 16.07 -13.95 -8.72
CA THR A 8 15.70 -13.22 -7.50
C THR A 8 15.62 -11.71 -7.74
N VAL A 9 16.61 -11.14 -8.43
CA VAL A 9 16.61 -9.70 -8.76
C VAL A 9 15.42 -9.35 -9.66
N LEU A 10 15.09 -10.17 -10.65
CA LEU A 10 13.92 -9.93 -11.51
C LEU A 10 12.62 -9.93 -10.70
N TYR A 11 12.42 -10.91 -9.82
CA TYR A 11 11.23 -10.95 -8.96
C TYR A 11 11.17 -9.77 -7.99
N GLN A 12 12.32 -9.32 -7.48
CA GLN A 12 12.43 -8.13 -6.64
C GLN A 12 12.07 -6.86 -7.43
N VAL A 13 12.59 -6.71 -8.64
CA VAL A 13 12.25 -5.57 -9.51
C VAL A 13 10.76 -5.55 -9.80
N VAL A 14 10.14 -6.67 -10.17
CA VAL A 14 8.68 -6.72 -10.40
C VAL A 14 7.88 -6.35 -9.14
N LEU A 15 8.36 -6.76 -7.97
CA LEU A 15 7.70 -6.51 -6.68
C LEU A 15 7.81 -5.06 -6.20
N PHE A 16 8.99 -4.45 -6.34
CA PHE A 16 9.29 -3.12 -5.77
C PHE A 16 9.23 -1.99 -6.80
N ALA A 17 9.42 -2.28 -8.09
CA ALA A 17 9.19 -1.30 -9.16
C ALA A 17 7.70 -1.13 -9.47
N SER A 18 6.85 -2.03 -8.98
CA SER A 18 5.42 -1.81 -8.81
C SER A 18 5.11 -1.46 -7.35
N PRO A 19 4.12 -0.60 -7.05
CA PRO A 19 3.81 -0.29 -5.66
C PRO A 19 3.42 -1.55 -4.87
N GLN A 20 3.97 -1.74 -3.67
CA GLN A 20 4.07 -3.04 -2.98
C GLN A 20 2.71 -3.68 -2.68
N PHE A 21 1.79 -2.93 -2.07
CA PHE A 21 0.43 -3.40 -1.72
C PHE A 21 -0.61 -3.14 -2.81
N TYR A 22 -0.15 -2.72 -3.99
CA TYR A 22 -1.03 -2.41 -5.11
C TYR A 22 -1.52 -3.70 -5.76
N SER A 23 -2.84 -3.87 -5.86
CA SER A 23 -3.46 -5.09 -6.34
C SER A 23 -3.38 -5.21 -7.86
N PHE A 24 -2.19 -5.52 -8.36
CA PHE A 24 -2.03 -5.91 -9.76
C PHE A 24 -2.45 -7.37 -9.98
N PRO A 25 -2.99 -7.73 -11.16
CA PRO A 25 -3.54 -9.06 -11.40
C PRO A 25 -2.47 -10.15 -11.37
N TRP A 26 -1.21 -9.82 -11.67
CA TRP A 26 -0.10 -10.78 -11.67
C TRP A 26 0.40 -11.14 -10.27
N LYS A 27 0.18 -10.32 -9.24
CA LYS A 27 0.77 -10.56 -7.92
C LYS A 27 0.27 -11.82 -7.23
N PRO A 28 -1.04 -12.16 -7.22
CA PRO A 28 -1.51 -13.45 -6.74
C PRO A 28 -0.87 -14.63 -7.48
N LEU A 29 -0.68 -14.50 -8.80
CA LEU A 29 -0.03 -15.52 -9.62
C LEU A 29 1.45 -15.68 -9.23
N LEU A 30 2.18 -14.57 -9.08
CA LEU A 30 3.58 -14.59 -8.64
C LEU A 30 3.72 -15.10 -7.20
N ASN A 31 2.81 -14.74 -6.29
CA ASN A 31 2.85 -15.33 -4.94
C ASN A 31 2.61 -16.84 -4.98
N ARG A 32 1.72 -17.34 -5.85
CA ARG A 32 1.53 -18.78 -6.06
C ARG A 32 2.77 -19.49 -6.62
N LEU A 33 3.50 -18.82 -7.51
CA LEU A 33 4.65 -19.37 -8.22
C LEU A 33 5.94 -19.34 -7.40
N VAL A 34 6.23 -18.21 -6.77
CA VAL A 34 7.51 -17.99 -6.06
C VAL A 34 7.34 -17.64 -4.60
N GLY A 35 6.20 -17.08 -4.21
CA GLY A 35 5.99 -16.54 -2.88
C GLY A 35 5.88 -17.58 -1.76
N ASP A 36 5.15 -17.21 -0.72
CA ASP A 36 4.93 -18.06 0.44
C ASP A 36 3.45 -18.15 0.84
N THR A 37 3.20 -19.00 1.81
CA THR A 37 1.87 -19.38 2.30
C THR A 37 1.31 -18.34 3.27
N TYR A 38 -0.01 -18.38 3.47
CA TYR A 38 -0.68 -17.50 4.43
C TYR A 38 -0.14 -17.62 5.86
N PRO A 39 0.12 -18.83 6.42
CA PRO A 39 0.72 -18.95 7.77
C PRO A 39 2.08 -18.26 7.92
N VAL A 40 2.93 -18.29 6.89
CA VAL A 40 4.21 -17.57 6.88
C VAL A 40 3.97 -16.07 6.89
N ALA A 41 3.04 -15.58 6.06
CA ALA A 41 2.66 -14.17 6.06
C ALA A 41 2.12 -13.71 7.43
N VAL A 42 1.32 -14.53 8.12
CA VAL A 42 0.85 -14.26 9.50
C VAL A 42 2.01 -14.18 10.49
N ALA A 43 3.00 -15.07 10.37
CA ALA A 43 4.15 -15.11 11.27
C ALA A 43 5.00 -13.83 11.21
N HIS A 44 5.11 -13.20 10.03
CA HIS A 44 5.80 -11.91 9.87
C HIS A 44 4.89 -10.71 10.12
N PHE A 45 3.59 -10.82 9.90
CA PHE A 45 2.64 -9.72 10.12
C PHE A 45 2.33 -9.51 11.61
N ALA A 46 1.99 -10.57 12.33
CA ALA A 46 1.43 -10.47 13.69
C ALA A 46 2.35 -9.83 14.74
N PRO A 47 3.67 -10.11 14.78
CA PRO A 47 4.58 -9.47 15.74
C PRO A 47 4.69 -7.95 15.56
N HIS A 48 4.46 -7.49 14.33
CA HIS A 48 4.64 -6.10 13.89
C HIS A 48 3.32 -5.33 13.76
N HIS A 49 2.20 -5.96 14.12
CA HIS A 49 0.84 -5.39 14.12
C HIS A 49 0.12 -5.76 15.42
N ALA A 50 0.83 -5.56 16.54
CA ALA A 50 0.38 -6.04 17.85
C ALA A 50 -0.68 -5.13 18.46
N THR A 51 -0.64 -3.82 18.20
CA THR A 51 -1.56 -2.85 18.80
C THR A 51 -2.79 -2.56 17.94
N ARG A 52 -3.91 -2.25 18.63
CA ARG A 52 -5.16 -1.79 17.97
C ARG A 52 -4.96 -0.51 17.17
N ALA A 53 -4.08 0.38 17.63
CA ALA A 53 -3.76 1.62 16.94
C ALA A 53 -3.06 1.36 15.61
N ASN A 54 -2.08 0.44 15.59
CA ASN A 54 -1.39 0.10 14.36
C ASN A 54 -2.34 -0.51 13.33
N LEU A 55 -3.20 -1.44 13.77
CA LEU A 55 -4.23 -2.05 12.93
C LEU A 55 -5.24 -1.02 12.40
N ALA A 56 -5.66 -0.04 13.22
CA ALA A 56 -6.58 1.01 12.80
C ALA A 56 -5.95 1.93 11.73
N LEU A 57 -4.67 2.31 11.89
CA LEU A 57 -3.95 3.08 10.87
C LEU A 57 -3.78 2.27 9.58
N HIS A 58 -3.43 0.99 9.69
CA HIS A 58 -3.31 0.09 8.53
C HIS A 58 -4.64 -0.14 7.82
N PHE A 59 -5.78 -0.07 8.51
CA PHE A 59 -7.09 -0.05 7.88
C PHE A 59 -7.29 1.17 6.99
N VAL A 60 -6.85 2.35 7.44
CA VAL A 60 -6.85 3.54 6.57
C VAL A 60 -5.88 3.36 5.40
N CYS A 61 -4.71 2.77 5.62
CA CYS A 61 -3.77 2.45 4.54
C CYS A 61 -4.38 1.49 3.51
N LEU A 62 -5.15 0.49 3.93
CA LEU A 62 -5.87 -0.42 3.03
C LEU A 62 -6.87 0.35 2.17
N LEU A 63 -7.60 1.32 2.73
CA LEU A 63 -8.51 2.18 1.96
C LEU A 63 -7.75 2.97 0.89
N VAL A 64 -6.63 3.59 1.24
CA VAL A 64 -5.76 4.32 0.30
C VAL A 64 -5.28 3.39 -0.82
N GLN A 65 -4.78 2.21 -0.46
CA GLN A 65 -4.21 1.26 -1.41
C GLN A 65 -5.26 0.69 -2.37
N LEU A 66 -6.41 0.25 -1.87
CA LEU A 66 -7.48 -0.29 -2.70
C LEU A 66 -8.12 0.77 -3.59
N SER A 67 -8.46 1.94 -3.04
CA SER A 67 -9.08 3.02 -3.83
C SER A 67 -8.15 3.52 -4.93
N GLY A 68 -6.88 3.79 -4.60
CA GLY A 68 -5.86 4.16 -5.58
C GLY A 68 -5.67 3.13 -6.66
N ASN A 69 -5.56 1.85 -6.28
CA ASN A 69 -5.36 0.74 -7.20
C ASN A 69 -6.49 0.62 -8.21
N PHE A 70 -7.74 0.60 -7.75
CA PHE A 70 -8.86 0.47 -8.68
C PHE A 70 -9.11 1.74 -9.51
N CYS A 71 -8.76 2.92 -9.00
CA CYS A 71 -8.75 4.15 -9.79
C CYS A 71 -7.70 4.09 -10.92
N PHE A 72 -6.48 3.65 -10.62
CA PHE A 72 -5.46 3.44 -11.65
C PHE A 72 -5.87 2.39 -12.68
N LEU A 73 -6.35 1.22 -12.24
CA LEU A 73 -6.76 0.15 -13.15
C LEU A 73 -7.93 0.60 -14.02
N THR A 74 -8.86 1.39 -13.50
CA THR A 74 -9.95 1.97 -14.30
C THR A 74 -9.40 2.93 -15.36
N LEU A 75 -8.45 3.80 -15.01
CA LEU A 75 -7.78 4.67 -15.99
C LEU A 75 -6.99 3.88 -17.03
N LEU A 76 -6.31 2.81 -16.61
CA LEU A 76 -5.55 1.93 -17.49
C LEU A 76 -6.48 1.22 -18.48
N ASP A 77 -7.58 0.66 -17.98
CA ASP A 77 -8.64 0.04 -18.77
C ASP A 77 -9.19 1.01 -19.83
N MET A 78 -9.51 2.25 -19.43
CA MET A 78 -9.99 3.27 -20.35
C MET A 78 -8.94 3.67 -21.40
N THR A 79 -7.67 3.75 -20.99
CA THR A 79 -6.56 4.13 -21.87
C THR A 79 -6.26 3.04 -22.90
N VAL A 80 -6.25 1.77 -22.48
CA VAL A 80 -5.90 0.64 -23.35
C VAL A 80 -7.07 0.24 -24.26
N THR A 81 -8.30 0.24 -23.74
CA THR A 81 -9.48 -0.23 -24.51
C THR A 81 -10.19 0.88 -25.27
N GLY A 82 -9.95 2.15 -24.95
CA GLY A 82 -10.71 3.28 -25.47
C GLY A 82 -12.20 3.27 -25.05
N SER A 83 -12.57 2.46 -24.05
CA SER A 83 -13.95 2.21 -23.67
C SER A 83 -14.16 2.29 -22.14
N ARG A 84 -15.41 2.18 -21.70
CA ARG A 84 -15.75 2.04 -20.27
C ARG A 84 -15.65 0.60 -19.75
N ALA A 85 -15.27 -0.36 -20.61
CA ALA A 85 -14.99 -1.72 -20.16
C ALA A 85 -13.81 -1.71 -19.19
N ARG A 86 -13.85 -2.57 -18.17
CA ARG A 86 -12.84 -2.61 -17.10
C ARG A 86 -12.19 -3.99 -16.94
N PRO A 87 -11.60 -4.58 -18.01
CA PRO A 87 -11.09 -5.96 -17.98
C PRO A 87 -9.95 -6.16 -16.98
N PHE A 88 -8.97 -5.26 -16.89
CA PHE A 88 -7.86 -5.37 -15.94
C PHE A 88 -8.34 -5.18 -14.51
N SER A 89 -9.22 -4.20 -14.27
CA SER A 89 -9.82 -4.00 -12.95
C SER A 89 -10.63 -5.23 -12.51
N LEU A 90 -11.46 -5.79 -13.40
CA LEU A 90 -12.25 -6.98 -13.10
C LEU A 90 -11.36 -8.20 -12.86
N ALA A 91 -10.36 -8.43 -13.72
CA ALA A 91 -9.40 -9.53 -13.57
C ALA A 91 -8.66 -9.43 -12.25
N THR A 92 -8.20 -8.24 -11.86
CA THR A 92 -7.62 -7.99 -10.53
C THR A 92 -8.57 -8.39 -9.41
N ALA A 93 -9.80 -7.88 -9.43
CA ALA A 93 -10.77 -8.11 -8.36
C ALA A 93 -11.06 -9.61 -8.19
N LEU A 94 -11.25 -10.33 -9.30
CA LEU A 94 -11.49 -11.77 -9.31
C LEU A 94 -10.27 -12.56 -8.85
N LEU A 95 -9.09 -12.33 -9.44
CA LEU A 95 -7.88 -13.07 -9.11
C LEU A 95 -7.50 -12.89 -7.63
N TRP A 96 -7.57 -11.67 -7.11
CA TRP A 96 -7.29 -11.42 -5.69
C TRP A 96 -8.34 -12.08 -4.79
N SER A 97 -9.63 -11.96 -5.11
CA SER A 97 -10.69 -12.55 -4.29
C SER A 97 -10.59 -14.07 -4.23
N VAL A 98 -10.40 -14.72 -5.38
CA VAL A 98 -10.21 -16.17 -5.46
C VAL A 98 -8.95 -16.59 -4.72
N TYR A 99 -7.84 -15.87 -4.92
CA TYR A 99 -6.58 -16.18 -4.26
C TYR A 99 -6.65 -16.09 -2.73
N LEU A 100 -7.32 -15.06 -2.20
CA LEU A 100 -7.49 -14.90 -0.75
C LEU A 100 -8.36 -16.02 -0.17
N VAL A 101 -9.50 -16.32 -0.80
CA VAL A 101 -10.42 -17.38 -0.33
C VAL A 101 -9.76 -18.76 -0.35
N LEU A 102 -8.99 -19.07 -1.40
CA LEU A 102 -8.35 -20.38 -1.55
C LEU A 102 -6.99 -20.48 -0.85
N GLY A 103 -6.29 -19.36 -0.65
CA GLY A 103 -4.92 -19.33 -0.11
C GLY A 103 -4.84 -19.07 1.39
N ALA A 104 -5.78 -18.29 1.95
CA ALA A 104 -5.83 -17.96 3.37
C ALA A 104 -6.79 -18.89 4.14
N THR A 105 -6.60 -20.19 4.01
CA THR A 105 -7.51 -21.23 4.56
C THR A 105 -7.46 -21.35 6.08
N THR A 106 -6.41 -20.86 6.74
CA THR A 106 -6.30 -20.85 8.20
C THR A 106 -6.87 -19.60 8.85
N ALA A 107 -7.26 -18.58 8.07
CA ALA A 107 -7.95 -17.40 8.59
C ALA A 107 -9.42 -17.71 8.91
N PRO A 108 -10.03 -17.05 9.91
CA PRO A 108 -11.48 -17.11 10.09
C PRO A 108 -12.21 -16.67 8.82
N ILE A 109 -13.25 -17.41 8.41
CA ILE A 109 -13.96 -17.17 7.13
C ILE A 109 -14.42 -15.72 6.96
N TRP A 110 -14.88 -15.08 8.04
CA TRP A 110 -15.33 -13.69 8.04
C TRP A 110 -14.22 -12.68 7.67
N CYS A 111 -12.95 -13.01 7.93
CA CYS A 111 -11.83 -12.16 7.54
C CYS A 111 -11.62 -12.20 6.02
N ASN A 112 -11.77 -13.37 5.40
CA ASN A 112 -11.76 -13.51 3.94
C ASN A 112 -12.96 -12.80 3.31
N VAL A 113 -14.15 -12.92 3.90
CA VAL A 113 -15.35 -12.21 3.44
C VAL A 113 -15.14 -10.70 3.49
N ALA A 114 -14.61 -10.15 4.59
CA ALA A 114 -14.33 -8.72 4.72
C ALA A 114 -13.26 -8.24 3.73
N ALA A 115 -12.22 -9.04 3.49
CA ALA A 115 -11.18 -8.76 2.51
C ALA A 115 -11.72 -8.72 1.07
N VAL A 116 -12.54 -9.71 0.68
CA VAL A 116 -13.19 -9.73 -0.64
C VAL A 116 -14.16 -8.57 -0.78
N ALA A 117 -14.97 -8.29 0.26
CA ALA A 117 -15.92 -7.19 0.24
C ALA A 117 -15.23 -5.83 0.05
N SER A 118 -14.07 -5.59 0.69
CA SER A 118 -13.33 -4.34 0.52
C SER A 118 -12.75 -4.19 -0.90
N ILE A 119 -12.26 -5.28 -1.51
CA ILE A 119 -11.80 -5.31 -2.91
C ILE A 119 -12.96 -5.00 -3.86
N VAL A 120 -14.10 -5.67 -3.70
CA VAL A 120 -15.29 -5.46 -4.53
C VAL A 120 -15.84 -4.04 -4.38
N ALA A 121 -15.88 -3.51 -3.15
CA ALA A 121 -16.28 -2.13 -2.89
C ALA A 121 -15.37 -1.12 -3.59
N ALA A 122 -14.05 -1.32 -3.55
CA ALA A 122 -13.10 -0.45 -4.23
C ALA A 122 -13.23 -0.53 -5.76
N TYR A 123 -13.41 -1.73 -6.33
CA TYR A 123 -13.72 -1.93 -7.75
C TYR A 123 -14.99 -1.18 -8.17
N ALA A 124 -16.05 -1.26 -7.37
CA ALA A 124 -17.32 -0.59 -7.65
C ALA A 124 -17.22 0.94 -7.52
N ALA A 125 -16.50 1.44 -6.50
CA ALA A 125 -16.38 2.86 -6.21
C ALA A 125 -15.43 3.62 -7.14
N ALA A 126 -14.44 2.95 -7.75
CA ALA A 126 -13.38 3.61 -8.51
C ALA A 126 -13.85 4.61 -9.59
N PRO A 127 -14.86 4.32 -10.45
CA PRO A 127 -15.34 5.27 -11.44
C PRO A 127 -15.88 6.57 -10.83
N VAL A 128 -16.53 6.47 -9.65
CA VAL A 128 -17.06 7.63 -8.93
C VAL A 128 -15.94 8.41 -8.26
N LEU A 129 -14.98 7.71 -7.64
CA LEU A 129 -13.82 8.33 -6.99
C LEU A 129 -12.93 9.09 -7.98
N LEU A 130 -12.80 8.61 -9.23
CA LEU A 130 -12.10 9.32 -10.30
C LEU A 130 -12.73 10.67 -10.66
N GLN A 131 -14.05 10.81 -10.46
CA GLN A 131 -14.75 12.09 -10.66
C GLN A 131 -14.59 13.03 -9.46
N GLN A 132 -14.04 12.53 -8.34
CA GLN A 132 -13.90 13.25 -7.08
C GLN A 132 -12.45 13.16 -6.56
N PRO A 133 -11.44 13.65 -7.32
CA PRO A 133 -10.03 13.50 -6.98
C PRO A 133 -9.66 14.11 -5.61
N THR A 134 -10.33 15.20 -5.22
CA THR A 134 -10.19 15.80 -3.90
C THR A 134 -10.65 14.86 -2.79
N ALA A 135 -11.81 14.20 -2.96
CA ALA A 135 -12.31 13.26 -1.98
C ALA A 135 -11.43 12.00 -1.89
N LEU A 136 -11.02 11.45 -3.04
CA LEU A 136 -10.12 10.31 -3.13
C LEU A 136 -8.81 10.55 -2.35
N THR A 137 -8.28 11.77 -2.37
CA THR A 137 -7.01 12.10 -1.73
C THR A 137 -7.16 12.59 -0.29
N LEU A 138 -8.08 13.51 -0.01
CA LEU A 138 -8.20 14.16 1.29
C LEU A 138 -8.94 13.30 2.32
N VAL A 139 -9.98 12.56 1.94
CA VAL A 139 -10.79 11.81 2.93
C VAL A 139 -9.94 10.76 3.65
N PRO A 140 -9.18 9.88 2.97
CA PRO A 140 -8.33 8.92 3.65
C PRO A 140 -7.22 9.61 4.45
N LEU A 141 -6.71 10.75 3.98
CA LEU A 141 -5.65 11.49 4.66
C LEU A 141 -6.13 12.12 5.98
N VAL A 142 -7.28 12.78 5.95
CA VAL A 142 -7.93 13.33 7.14
C VAL A 142 -8.25 12.21 8.12
N LEU A 143 -8.82 11.10 7.64
CA LEU A 143 -9.09 9.93 8.49
C LEU A 143 -7.81 9.39 9.14
N TYR A 144 -6.70 9.30 8.40
CA TYR A 144 -5.41 8.85 8.93
C TYR A 144 -4.92 9.77 10.05
N VAL A 145 -4.96 11.09 9.83
CA VAL A 145 -4.57 12.10 10.83
C VAL A 145 -5.47 12.03 12.08
N LEU A 146 -6.78 11.88 11.90
CA LEU A 146 -7.73 11.75 13.00
C LEU A 146 -7.43 10.50 13.85
N VAL A 147 -7.16 9.35 13.22
CA VAL A 147 -6.80 8.13 13.94
C VAL A 147 -5.47 8.28 14.66
N ALA A 148 -4.46 8.88 14.02
CA ALA A 148 -3.14 9.11 14.62
C ALA A 148 -3.21 10.04 15.85
N LEU A 149 -3.92 11.16 15.74
CA LEU A 149 -4.11 12.11 16.84
C LEU A 149 -4.97 11.49 17.95
N SER A 150 -6.04 10.77 17.60
CA SER A 150 -6.88 10.09 18.60
C SER A 150 -6.07 9.07 19.39
N TYR A 151 -5.23 8.27 18.73
CA TYR A 151 -4.31 7.36 19.41
C TYR A 151 -3.38 8.12 20.37
N ALA A 152 -2.74 9.19 19.90
CA ALA A 152 -1.79 9.95 20.70
C ALA A 152 -2.43 10.57 21.96
N ILE A 153 -3.65 11.12 21.83
CA ILE A 153 -4.40 11.72 22.95
C ILE A 153 -4.89 10.64 23.92
N LEU A 154 -5.50 9.56 23.41
CA LEU A 154 -6.10 8.51 24.25
C LEU A 154 -5.04 7.63 24.94
N ALA A 155 -3.85 7.51 24.37
CA ALA A 155 -2.77 6.70 24.93
C ALA A 155 -2.08 7.33 26.16
N ARG A 156 -2.54 8.50 26.65
CA ARG A 156 -2.10 9.20 27.87
C ARG A 156 -0.57 9.27 28.00
N GLY A 157 0.08 9.98 27.08
CA GLY A 157 1.50 10.33 27.19
C GLY A 157 1.95 11.38 26.17
N LEU A 158 2.46 12.52 26.66
CA LEU A 158 3.16 13.56 25.87
C LEU A 158 4.14 13.02 24.80
N PRO A 159 4.98 11.99 25.05
CA PRO A 159 5.92 11.50 24.04
C PRO A 159 5.26 10.92 22.78
N ARG A 160 3.94 10.66 22.78
CA ARG A 160 3.20 10.13 21.61
C ARG A 160 2.49 11.22 20.80
N VAL A 161 2.26 12.40 21.39
CA VAL A 161 1.59 13.52 20.71
C VAL A 161 2.51 14.18 19.69
N LEU A 162 3.77 14.42 20.06
CA LEU A 162 4.72 15.08 19.16
C LEU A 162 4.92 14.31 17.83
N PRO A 163 5.17 12.98 17.81
CA PRO A 163 5.24 12.23 16.56
C PRO A 163 3.97 12.32 15.72
N ALA A 164 2.78 12.23 16.34
CA ALA A 164 1.50 12.34 15.62
C ALA A 164 1.31 13.72 14.98
N VAL A 165 1.66 14.79 15.71
CA VAL A 165 1.63 16.17 15.18
C VAL A 165 2.63 16.34 14.04
N LEU A 166 3.86 15.82 14.18
CA LEU A 166 4.87 15.90 13.11
C LEU A 166 4.42 15.16 11.84
N VAL A 167 3.80 13.98 11.98
CA VAL A 167 3.21 13.25 10.85
C VAL A 167 2.07 14.06 10.21
N ALA A 168 1.18 14.65 11.01
CA ALA A 168 0.10 15.48 10.50
C ALA A 168 0.63 16.71 9.73
N LEU A 169 1.64 17.40 10.27
CA LEU A 169 2.29 18.54 9.62
C LEU A 169 3.00 18.11 8.33
N PHE A 170 3.77 17.02 8.37
CA PHE A 170 4.43 16.47 7.19
C PHE A 170 3.43 16.19 6.05
N LEU A 171 2.33 15.51 6.37
CA LEU A 171 1.30 15.19 5.40
C LEU A 171 0.56 16.43 4.89
N ALA A 172 0.31 17.42 5.75
CA ALA A 172 -0.29 18.70 5.36
C ALA A 172 0.62 19.48 4.41
N VAL A 173 1.94 19.51 4.68
CA VAL A 173 2.94 20.14 3.80
C VAL A 173 2.99 19.44 2.45
N LEU A 174 3.03 18.10 2.42
CA LEU A 174 3.01 17.34 1.17
C LEU A 174 1.75 17.61 0.35
N GLN A 175 0.58 17.54 0.97
CA GLN A 175 -0.69 17.77 0.29
C GLN A 175 -0.82 19.21 -0.22
N SER A 176 -0.36 20.19 0.57
CA SER A 176 -0.32 21.60 0.15
C SER A 176 0.64 21.81 -1.02
N GLY A 177 1.82 21.18 -0.97
CA GLY A 177 2.80 21.21 -2.06
C GLY A 177 2.26 20.60 -3.36
N TRP A 178 1.56 19.46 -3.29
CA TRP A 178 0.91 18.86 -4.46
C TRP A 178 -0.26 19.70 -5.00
N THR A 179 -1.02 20.33 -4.11
CA THR A 179 -2.10 21.24 -4.51
C THR A 179 -1.53 22.48 -5.23
N TYR A 180 -0.45 23.05 -4.68
CA TYR A 180 0.27 24.15 -5.31
C TYR A 180 0.86 23.73 -6.67
N LEU A 181 1.54 22.59 -6.74
CA LEU A 181 2.08 22.04 -7.98
C LEU A 181 1.00 21.81 -9.03
N ALA A 182 -0.20 21.36 -8.63
CA ALA A 182 -1.34 21.19 -9.51
C ALA A 182 -1.96 22.53 -9.97
N SER A 183 -1.63 23.66 -9.35
CA SER A 183 -2.05 25.00 -9.78
C SER A 183 -1.10 25.64 -10.79
N LEU A 184 0.15 25.14 -10.88
CA LEU A 184 1.14 25.65 -11.83
C LEU A 184 0.81 25.24 -13.28
N PRO A 185 1.32 25.99 -14.29
CA PRO A 185 1.24 25.58 -15.68
C PRO A 185 1.80 24.15 -15.86
N PRO A 186 1.16 23.33 -16.72
CA PRO A 186 1.64 21.98 -16.97
C PRO A 186 3.04 22.00 -17.60
N ALA A 187 3.80 20.93 -17.37
CA ALA A 187 5.04 20.71 -18.12
C ALA A 187 4.77 20.70 -19.64
N PRO A 188 5.74 21.10 -20.48
CA PRO A 188 5.68 20.90 -21.92
C PRO A 188 5.31 19.45 -22.30
N MET A 189 4.51 19.25 -23.34
CA MET A 189 4.01 17.91 -23.69
C MET A 189 5.13 16.94 -24.10
N ASP A 190 6.20 17.46 -24.69
CA ASP A 190 7.37 16.72 -25.15
C ASP A 190 8.19 16.11 -24.01
N VAL A 191 8.08 16.64 -22.78
CA VAL A 191 8.78 16.09 -21.61
C VAL A 191 7.99 15.02 -20.86
N ALA A 192 6.69 14.87 -21.16
CA ALA A 192 5.80 13.95 -20.45
C ALA A 192 6.26 12.49 -20.55
N ILE A 193 6.38 11.96 -21.77
CA ILE A 193 6.77 10.56 -22.02
C ILE A 193 8.22 10.31 -21.57
N PRO A 194 9.23 11.13 -21.92
CA PRO A 194 10.60 10.94 -21.44
C PRO A 194 10.69 10.93 -19.92
N SER A 195 9.93 11.77 -19.23
CA SER A 195 9.93 11.79 -17.77
C SER A 195 9.34 10.51 -17.18
N ALA A 196 8.28 9.96 -17.76
CA ALA A 196 7.71 8.68 -17.31
C ALA A 196 8.67 7.51 -17.53
N ILE A 197 9.37 7.47 -18.67
CA ILE A 197 10.39 6.46 -18.97
C ILE A 197 11.57 6.60 -18.01
N GLY A 198 12.05 7.83 -17.79
CA GLY A 198 13.11 8.13 -16.85
C GLY A 198 12.76 7.71 -15.42
N PHE A 199 11.55 8.06 -14.97
CA PHE A 199 11.01 7.61 -13.69
C PHE A 199 10.99 6.08 -13.58
N GLY A 200 10.43 5.39 -14.57
CA GLY A 200 10.38 3.92 -14.58
C GLY A 200 11.77 3.27 -14.54
N SER A 201 12.74 3.84 -15.26
CA SER A 201 14.11 3.38 -15.30
C SER A 201 14.80 3.54 -13.94
N VAL A 202 14.70 4.71 -13.32
CA VAL A 202 15.25 4.96 -11.97
C VAL A 202 14.58 4.03 -10.96
N LEU A 203 13.26 3.89 -11.01
CA LEU A 203 12.51 3.04 -10.10
C LEU A 203 12.93 1.56 -10.21
N ALA A 204 13.17 1.07 -11.43
CA ALA A 204 13.70 -0.29 -11.65
C ALA A 204 15.11 -0.47 -11.06
N LEU A 205 15.99 0.53 -11.21
CA LEU A 205 17.32 0.51 -10.60
C LEU A 205 17.25 0.52 -9.07
N LEU A 206 16.39 1.36 -8.48
CA LEU A 206 16.15 1.39 -7.04
C LEU A 206 15.57 0.05 -6.54
N ALA A 207 14.68 -0.57 -7.31
CA ALA A 207 14.11 -1.87 -7.00
C ALA A 207 15.11 -3.02 -7.09
N ALA A 208 16.22 -2.85 -7.81
CA ALA A 208 17.30 -3.82 -7.90
C ALA A 208 18.32 -3.73 -6.75
N LEU A 209 18.22 -2.71 -5.88
CA LEU A 209 19.10 -2.55 -4.72
C LEU A 209 18.92 -3.70 -3.71
N PRO A 210 19.92 -4.01 -2.88
CA PRO A 210 19.78 -5.00 -1.81
C PRO A 210 18.63 -4.68 -0.84
N ASN A 211 18.40 -3.40 -0.53
CA ASN A 211 17.34 -2.93 0.37
C ASN A 211 16.43 -1.96 -0.40
N PRO A 212 15.50 -2.47 -1.22
CA PRO A 212 14.75 -1.67 -2.16
C PRO A 212 13.53 -0.96 -1.54
N ALA A 213 13.08 -1.34 -0.34
CA ALA A 213 11.77 -0.92 0.17
C ALA A 213 11.70 0.58 0.39
N VAL A 214 12.59 1.14 1.21
CA VAL A 214 12.64 2.59 1.49
C VAL A 214 12.86 3.43 0.23
N PRO A 215 13.89 3.18 -0.60
CA PRO A 215 14.14 4.04 -1.75
C PRO A 215 13.00 4.01 -2.77
N THR A 216 12.42 2.84 -3.06
CA THR A 216 11.30 2.76 -4.02
C THR A 216 10.02 3.41 -3.48
N VAL A 217 9.71 3.23 -2.19
CA VAL A 217 8.54 3.87 -1.56
C VAL A 217 8.69 5.39 -1.57
N LEU A 218 9.83 5.93 -1.13
CA LEU A 218 10.02 7.39 -1.10
C LEU A 218 10.07 7.98 -2.51
N PHE A 219 10.80 7.36 -3.43
CA PHE A 219 10.90 7.83 -4.81
C PHE A 219 9.55 7.79 -5.52
N GLY A 220 8.81 6.68 -5.42
CA GLY A 220 7.47 6.56 -6.01
C GLY A 220 6.47 7.52 -5.38
N ALA A 221 6.38 7.57 -4.05
CA ALA A 221 5.38 8.37 -3.34
C ALA A 221 5.60 9.88 -3.49
N LEU A 222 6.86 10.34 -3.47
CA LEU A 222 7.20 11.76 -3.47
C LEU A 222 7.56 12.26 -4.86
N VAL A 223 8.57 11.66 -5.51
CA VAL A 223 9.06 12.11 -6.81
C VAL A 223 8.08 11.73 -7.91
N GLY A 224 7.69 10.45 -8.00
CA GLY A 224 6.78 9.95 -9.03
C GLY A 224 5.42 10.64 -9.01
N ARG A 225 4.83 10.82 -7.82
CA ARG A 225 3.55 11.53 -7.70
C ARG A 225 3.65 12.99 -8.10
N SER A 226 4.71 13.70 -7.66
CA SER A 226 4.92 15.10 -8.04
C SER A 226 5.13 15.22 -9.56
N LEU A 227 5.90 14.31 -10.15
CA LEU A 227 6.11 14.24 -11.59
C LEU A 227 4.79 14.02 -12.35
N GLY A 228 3.95 13.07 -11.91
CA GLY A 228 2.64 12.83 -12.51
C GLY A 228 1.71 14.04 -12.44
N ILE A 229 1.73 14.78 -11.32
CA ILE A 229 0.95 16.02 -11.17
C ILE A 229 1.46 17.12 -12.10
N TRP A 230 2.77 17.37 -12.10
CA TRP A 230 3.40 18.42 -12.91
C TRP A 230 3.22 18.18 -14.42
N THR A 231 3.36 16.92 -14.86
CA THR A 231 3.20 16.51 -16.27
C THR A 231 1.75 16.24 -16.67
N ARG A 232 0.79 16.39 -15.76
CA ARG A 232 -0.64 16.08 -15.99
C ARG A 232 -0.86 14.67 -16.54
N GLN A 233 -0.21 13.68 -15.92
CA GLN A 233 -0.36 12.27 -16.25
C GLN A 233 -1.15 11.54 -15.16
N PRO A 234 -2.49 11.42 -15.27
CA PRO A 234 -3.32 10.78 -14.25
C PRO A 234 -2.90 9.34 -13.96
N LEU A 235 -2.47 8.59 -14.98
CA LEU A 235 -1.95 7.23 -14.81
C LEU A 235 -0.73 7.19 -13.90
N LEU A 236 0.26 8.05 -14.13
CA LEU A 236 1.46 8.12 -13.29
C LEU A 236 1.12 8.58 -11.87
N THR A 237 0.23 9.58 -11.72
CA THR A 237 -0.24 10.04 -10.41
C THR A 237 -0.91 8.92 -9.63
N MET A 238 -1.83 8.17 -10.25
CA MET A 238 -2.55 7.08 -9.57
C MET A 238 -1.65 5.87 -9.32
N TYR A 239 -0.73 5.56 -10.23
CA TYR A 239 0.33 4.56 -10.01
C TYR A 239 1.09 4.89 -8.72
N CYS A 240 1.58 6.12 -8.60
CA CYS A 240 2.36 6.57 -7.45
C CYS A 240 1.55 6.67 -6.14
N TYR A 241 0.21 6.70 -6.23
CA TYR A 241 -0.65 6.65 -5.06
C TYR A 241 -0.52 5.33 -4.28
N GLY A 242 -0.11 4.24 -4.95
CA GLY A 242 0.21 2.98 -4.29
C GLY A 242 1.41 3.06 -3.35
N TYR A 243 2.47 3.74 -3.79
CA TYR A 243 3.65 4.00 -2.97
C TYR A 243 3.32 4.94 -1.82
N PHE A 244 2.42 5.90 -2.03
CA PHE A 244 1.91 6.74 -0.95
C PHE A 244 1.20 5.92 0.14
N GLY A 245 0.42 4.90 -0.24
CA GLY A 245 -0.14 3.95 0.72
C GLY A 245 0.93 3.21 1.53
N ALA A 246 2.00 2.75 0.89
CA ALA A 246 3.13 2.11 1.58
C ALA A 246 3.89 3.08 2.52
N LEU A 247 4.04 4.34 2.11
CA LEU A 247 4.59 5.40 2.96
C LEU A 247 3.74 5.57 4.24
N LEU A 248 2.41 5.62 4.11
CA LEU A 248 1.49 5.73 5.25
C LEU A 248 1.58 4.53 6.20
N GLN A 249 1.79 3.32 5.68
CA GLN A 249 2.06 2.14 6.53
C GLN A 249 3.37 2.30 7.31
N GLY A 250 4.45 2.74 6.64
CA GLY A 250 5.73 3.01 7.31
C GLY A 250 5.62 4.07 8.41
N LEU A 251 4.83 5.13 8.18
CA LEU A 251 4.52 6.13 9.20
C LEU A 251 3.69 5.54 10.35
N ALA A 252 2.75 4.64 10.07
CA ALA A 252 1.90 4.03 11.09
C ALA A 252 2.73 3.21 12.09
N HIS A 253 3.65 2.38 11.58
CA HIS A 253 4.61 1.63 12.37
C HIS A 253 5.46 2.54 13.26
N ARG A 254 6.00 3.64 12.72
CA ARG A 254 6.77 4.62 13.50
C ARG A 254 5.94 5.28 14.60
N LEU A 255 4.68 5.64 14.33
CA LEU A 255 3.80 6.27 15.32
C LEU A 255 3.49 5.37 16.50
N VAL A 256 3.38 4.06 16.28
CA VAL A 256 3.08 3.08 17.33
C VAL A 256 4.31 2.40 17.93
N ASN A 257 5.52 2.77 17.47
CA ASN A 257 6.79 2.14 17.82
C ASN A 257 6.80 0.62 17.56
N GLU A 258 6.21 0.19 16.44
CA GLU A 258 6.30 -1.19 15.95
C GLU A 258 7.24 -1.22 14.74
N GLN A 259 8.01 -2.29 14.55
CA GLN A 259 8.88 -2.44 13.38
C GLN A 259 8.02 -2.55 12.12
N ALA A 260 8.38 -1.84 11.04
CA ALA A 260 7.66 -1.97 9.78
C ALA A 260 7.99 -3.31 9.11
N THR A 261 6.97 -4.06 8.69
CA THR A 261 7.16 -5.41 8.12
C THR A 261 8.08 -5.39 6.91
N LEU A 262 7.96 -4.40 6.01
CA LEU A 262 8.86 -4.25 4.87
C LEU A 262 10.33 -4.17 5.28
N LEU A 263 10.64 -3.47 6.37
CA LEU A 263 12.01 -3.30 6.86
C LEU A 263 12.49 -4.55 7.59
N ALA A 264 11.61 -5.21 8.36
CA ALA A 264 11.94 -6.49 8.97
C ALA A 264 12.30 -7.57 7.94
N LEU A 265 11.65 -7.54 6.78
CA LEU A 265 11.94 -8.46 5.68
C LEU A 265 13.24 -8.12 4.93
N GLU A 266 13.76 -6.89 5.01
CA GLU A 266 15.06 -6.54 4.40
C GLU A 266 16.23 -7.26 5.07
N ASP A 267 16.08 -7.68 6.32
CA ASP A 267 17.08 -8.45 7.07
C ASP A 267 17.13 -9.94 6.67
N GLU A 268 16.17 -10.41 5.86
CA GLU A 268 16.10 -11.80 5.39
C GLU A 268 17.03 -12.05 4.19
N GLU A 269 17.38 -13.33 3.97
CA GLU A 269 18.11 -13.75 2.77
C GLU A 269 17.37 -13.33 1.50
N SER A 270 18.12 -12.93 0.45
CA SER A 270 17.58 -12.26 -0.74
C SER A 270 16.35 -12.94 -1.36
N LEU A 271 16.36 -14.28 -1.48
CA LEU A 271 15.20 -15.02 -2.00
C LEU A 271 14.06 -15.04 -0.97
N LYS A 272 14.32 -15.35 0.30
CA LYS A 272 13.29 -15.39 1.36
C LYS A 272 12.56 -14.07 1.49
N LYS A 273 13.30 -12.95 1.53
CA LYS A 273 12.75 -11.59 1.51
C LYS A 273 11.71 -11.41 0.41
N VAL A 274 12.06 -11.74 -0.83
CA VAL A 274 11.15 -11.61 -1.98
C VAL A 274 9.91 -12.49 -1.79
N ARG A 275 10.10 -13.74 -1.36
CA ARG A 275 8.99 -14.70 -1.17
C ARG A 275 8.02 -14.25 -0.08
N TYR A 276 8.56 -13.83 1.05
CA TYR A 276 7.80 -13.35 2.20
C TYR A 276 7.07 -12.04 1.88
N GLU A 277 7.72 -11.15 1.12
CA GLU A 277 7.09 -9.90 0.71
C GLU A 277 5.94 -10.14 -0.27
N TYR A 278 6.07 -11.06 -1.25
CA TYR A 278 4.93 -11.46 -2.08
C TYR A 278 3.77 -12.00 -1.24
N ALA A 279 4.06 -12.83 -0.23
CA ALA A 279 3.03 -13.40 0.64
C ALA A 279 2.37 -12.30 1.47
N HIS A 280 3.16 -11.42 2.06
CA HIS A 280 2.72 -10.30 2.85
C HIS A 280 1.79 -9.37 2.06
N VAL A 281 2.22 -8.90 0.88
CA VAL A 281 1.41 -7.94 0.10
C VAL A 281 0.16 -8.56 -0.49
N THR A 282 0.21 -9.84 -0.87
CA THR A 282 -0.97 -10.51 -1.44
C THR A 282 -2.00 -10.89 -0.40
N TYR A 283 -1.58 -11.28 0.79
CA TYR A 283 -2.50 -11.64 1.87
C TYR A 283 -2.85 -10.46 2.79
N PHE A 284 -2.26 -9.27 2.59
CA PHE A 284 -2.43 -8.10 3.46
C PHE A 284 -3.89 -7.79 3.86
N PRO A 285 -4.89 -7.78 2.93
CA PRO A 285 -6.27 -7.54 3.33
C PRO A 285 -6.78 -8.54 4.37
N THR A 286 -6.54 -9.85 4.16
CA THR A 286 -6.95 -10.88 5.11
C THR A 286 -6.14 -10.81 6.41
N LEU A 287 -4.82 -10.59 6.34
CA LEU A 287 -3.94 -10.43 7.50
C LEU A 287 -4.45 -9.30 8.41
N LEU A 288 -4.83 -8.17 7.81
CA LEU A 288 -5.33 -7.02 8.53
C LEU A 288 -6.67 -7.32 9.23
N PHE A 289 -7.64 -7.91 8.53
CA PHE A 289 -8.93 -8.26 9.14
C PHE A 289 -8.77 -9.32 10.23
N GLU A 290 -7.89 -10.31 10.05
CA GLU A 290 -7.58 -11.30 11.10
C GLU A 290 -6.90 -10.62 12.31
N GLY A 291 -5.97 -9.68 12.07
CA GLY A 291 -5.34 -8.88 13.11
C GLY A 291 -6.37 -8.09 13.92
N ILE A 292 -7.30 -7.41 13.24
CA ILE A 292 -8.41 -6.66 13.88
C ILE A 292 -9.31 -7.62 14.68
N TYR A 293 -9.71 -8.74 14.09
CA TYR A 293 -10.52 -9.77 14.75
C TYR A 293 -9.85 -10.27 16.04
N LYS A 294 -8.57 -10.66 15.97
CA LYS A 294 -7.80 -11.08 17.14
C LYS A 294 -7.70 -9.97 18.18
N ALA A 295 -7.43 -8.73 17.76
CA ALA A 295 -7.29 -7.60 18.67
C ALA A 295 -8.62 -7.20 19.36
N ALA A 296 -9.76 -7.40 18.69
CA ALA A 296 -11.09 -7.20 19.24
C ALA A 296 -11.44 -8.27 20.29
N SER A 297 -11.04 -9.53 20.03
CA SER A 297 -11.30 -10.67 20.91
C SER A 297 -10.36 -10.77 22.13
N ARG A 298 -9.28 -9.97 22.19
CA ARG A 298 -8.39 -9.92 23.36
C ARG A 298 -9.15 -9.41 24.60
N PRO A 299 -9.09 -10.12 25.74
CA PRO A 299 -9.62 -9.61 27.00
C PRO A 299 -9.06 -8.22 27.28
N ARG A 300 -9.91 -7.27 27.68
CA ARG A 300 -9.38 -6.03 28.25
C ARG A 300 -8.63 -6.45 29.50
N HIS A 301 -7.33 -6.16 29.57
CA HIS A 301 -6.62 -6.22 30.85
C HIS A 301 -7.32 -5.24 31.78
N THR A 302 -8.28 -5.72 32.57
CA THR A 302 -8.72 -5.05 33.78
C THR A 302 -7.47 -5.01 34.64
N LYS A 303 -6.84 -3.83 34.74
CA LYS A 303 -5.88 -3.58 35.81
C LYS A 303 -6.56 -4.09 37.08
N LYS A 304 -5.98 -5.12 37.72
CA LYS A 304 -6.30 -5.37 39.12
C LYS A 304 -6.00 -4.06 39.83
N ALA A 305 -7.03 -3.43 40.38
CA ALA A 305 -6.84 -2.39 41.37
C ALA A 305 -6.02 -3.04 42.48
N ALA A 306 -4.78 -2.58 42.65
CA ALA A 306 -3.99 -2.78 43.85
C ALA A 306 -4.23 -1.57 44.74
#